data_AF-A0A939SXD9-F1
#
_entry.id   AF-A0A939SXD9-F1
#
_cell.length_a   1.000
_cell.length_b   1.000
_cell.length_c   1.000
_cell.angle_alpha   90.00
_cell.angle_beta   90.00
_cell.angle_gamma   90.00
#
_symmetry.space_group_name_H-M   'P 1'
#
loop_
_entity.id
_entity.type
_entity.pdbx_description
1 polymer ?
#
loop_
_entity_poly.entity_id
_entity_poly.type
_entity_poly.pdbx_seq_one_letter_code
_entity_poly.pdbx_strand_id
1 'polypeptide(L)' 'AFDIFDWDLCFLLGTGFAPKLWRPVLRGHAVTGDIIAPIRKLGEAKRKATCQDAADVAEAVVNIRTYFMPKRAKQKF' A
#
# COMPACT_ATOMS: atom_id res chain seq x y z
N ALA A 1 9.23 -19.21 -11.95
CA ALA A 1 9.61 -18.10 -12.84
C ALA A 1 9.28 -16.82 -12.11
N PHE A 2 10.15 -15.80 -12.16
CA PHE A 2 9.84 -14.48 -11.63
C PHE A 2 8.78 -13.87 -12.56
N ASP A 3 7.57 -13.62 -12.05
CA ASP A 3 6.53 -12.98 -12.83
C ASP A 3 6.62 -11.45 -12.63
N ILE A 4 6.66 -10.70 -13.73
CA ILE A 4 6.52 -9.24 -13.73
C ILE A 4 5.18 -8.80 -13.10
N PHE A 5 4.23 -9.72 -12.94
CA PHE A 5 2.94 -9.53 -12.28
C PHE A 5 2.95 -9.73 -10.74
N ASP A 6 4.07 -10.08 -10.09
CA ASP A 6 4.19 -10.09 -8.61
C ASP A 6 4.38 -8.66 -8.07
N TRP A 7 3.44 -7.78 -8.43
CA TRP A 7 3.44 -6.35 -8.11
C TRP A 7 3.44 -6.11 -6.60
N ASP A 8 2.70 -6.91 -5.84
CA ASP A 8 2.62 -6.82 -4.38
C ASP A 8 3.98 -7.10 -3.73
N LEU A 9 4.71 -8.11 -4.21
CA LEU A 9 6.05 -8.44 -3.73
C LEU A 9 7.02 -7.28 -4.00
N CYS A 10 7.03 -6.77 -5.23
CA CYS A 10 7.87 -5.63 -5.61
C CYS A 10 7.56 -4.38 -4.78
N PHE A 11 6.26 -4.11 -4.55
CA PHE A 11 5.81 -2.99 -3.72
C PHE A 11 6.31 -3.12 -2.28
N LEU A 12 6.11 -4.29 -1.67
CA LEU A 12 6.53 -4.56 -0.29
C LEU A 12 8.05 -4.48 -0.13
N LEU A 13 8.82 -5.03 -1.07
CA LEU A 13 10.28 -4.86 -1.12
C LEU A 13 10.68 -3.39 -1.23
N GLY A 14 9.95 -2.62 -2.06
CA GLY A 14 10.11 -1.17 -2.20
C GLY A 14 10.04 -0.41 -0.87
N THR A 15 9.14 -0.81 0.03
CA THR A 15 9.01 -0.18 1.35
C THR A 15 10.26 -0.35 2.23
N GLY A 16 11.04 -1.41 1.98
CA GLY A 16 12.29 -1.70 2.68
C GLY A 16 13.42 -0.70 2.40
N PHE A 17 13.36 0.04 1.28
CA PHE A 17 14.38 1.02 0.93
C PHE A 17 14.27 2.35 1.70
N ALA A 18 13.11 2.63 2.32
CA ALA A 18 12.88 3.84 3.12
C ALA A 18 12.21 3.52 4.46
N PRO A 19 12.82 2.70 5.33
CA PRO A 19 12.15 2.10 6.48
C PRO A 19 11.61 3.14 7.47
N LYS A 20 12.29 4.27 7.66
CA LYS A 20 11.80 5.35 8.54
C LYS A 20 10.50 5.99 8.03
N LEU A 21 10.35 6.11 6.71
CA LEU A 21 9.17 6.68 6.06
C LEU A 21 7.97 5.72 6.16
N TRP A 22 8.20 4.43 5.93
CA TRP A 22 7.16 3.41 5.85
C TRP A 22 6.77 2.79 7.19
N ARG A 23 7.64 2.82 8.21
CA ARG A 23 7.40 2.21 9.52
C ARG A 23 6.05 2.57 10.16
N PRO A 24 5.55 3.82 10.09
CA PRO A 24 4.24 4.17 10.65
C PRO A 24 3.08 3.42 9.99
N VAL A 25 3.12 3.24 8.67
CA VAL A 25 2.03 2.60 7.91
C VAL A 25 2.16 1.09 7.84
N LEU A 26 3.37 0.54 8.01
CA LEU A 26 3.63 -0.91 8.02
C LEU A 26 3.25 -1.62 9.33
N ARG A 27 3.24 -0.90 10.46
CA ARG A 27 2.99 -1.47 11.79
C ARG A 27 1.62 -1.10 12.37
N GLY A 28 0.75 -0.49 11.57
CA GLY A 28 -0.51 0.08 12.01
C GLY A 28 -0.30 1.48 12.60
N HIS A 29 -0.88 2.46 11.94
CA HIS A 29 -0.87 3.85 12.38
C HIS A 29 -2.15 4.14 13.17
N ALA A 30 -2.09 4.93 14.24
CA ALA A 30 -3.24 5.16 15.12
C ALA A 30 -4.46 5.78 14.39
N VAL A 31 -4.23 6.57 13.34
CA VAL A 31 -5.30 7.26 12.60
C VAL A 31 -5.77 6.46 11.38
N THR A 32 -4.85 5.79 10.68
CA THR A 32 -5.15 5.14 9.39
C THR A 32 -5.19 3.62 9.47
N GLY A 33 -4.84 3.04 10.62
CA GLY A 33 -4.67 1.61 10.78
C GLY A 33 -3.53 1.07 9.92
N ASP A 34 -3.60 -0.23 9.62
CA ASP A 34 -2.68 -0.93 8.74
C ASP A 34 -3.16 -0.86 7.28
N ILE A 35 -2.88 0.27 6.63
CA ILE A 35 -3.28 0.51 5.24
C ILE A 35 -2.55 -0.39 4.23
N ILE A 36 -1.52 -1.14 4.65
CA ILE A 36 -0.75 -2.05 3.80
C ILE A 36 -1.32 -3.47 3.84
N ALA A 37 -2.20 -3.79 4.79
CA ALA A 37 -2.80 -5.12 4.95
C ALA A 37 -3.38 -5.71 3.66
N PRO A 38 -4.13 -4.97 2.81
CA PRO A 38 -4.68 -5.53 1.58
C PRO A 38 -3.60 -6.00 0.59
N ILE A 39 -2.49 -5.28 0.49
CA ILE A 39 -1.36 -5.63 -0.39
C ILE A 39 -0.65 -6.89 0.12
N ARG A 40 -0.46 -7.03 1.44
CA ARG A 40 0.10 -8.26 2.03
C ARG A 40 -0.80 -9.46 1.81
N LYS A 41 -2.11 -9.30 2.04
CA LYS A 41 -3.09 -10.37 1.85
C LYS A 41 -3.12 -10.86 0.41
N LEU A 42 -2.95 -9.97 -0.58
CA LEU A 42 -2.86 -10.36 -1.99
C LEU A 42 -1.70 -11.33 -2.23
N GLY A 43 -0.50 -11.03 -1.72
CA GLY A 43 0.67 -11.91 -1.84
C GLY A 43 0.55 -13.24 -1.09
N GLU A 44 -0.18 -13.25 0.02
CA GLU A 44 -0.38 -14.45 0.84
C GLU A 44 -1.45 -15.40 0.28
N ALA A 45 -2.42 -14.90 -0.50
CA ALA A 45 -3.61 -15.64 -0.87
C ALA A 45 -3.32 -16.88 -1.75
N LYS A 46 -2.15 -16.98 -2.39
CA LYS A 46 -1.70 -18.10 -3.26
C LYS A 46 -2.74 -18.58 -4.28
N ARG A 47 -3.71 -17.72 -4.62
CA ARG A 47 -4.82 -17.96 -5.55
C ARG A 47 -4.84 -16.85 -6.60
N LYS A 48 -5.59 -17.07 -7.70
CA LYS A 48 -5.85 -16.00 -8.66
C LYS A 48 -6.53 -14.83 -7.96
N ALA A 49 -6.04 -13.62 -8.22
CA ALA A 49 -6.65 -12.39 -7.76
C ALA A 49 -8.06 -12.25 -8.36
N THR A 50 -8.99 -11.78 -7.54
CA THR A 50 -10.37 -11.46 -7.92
C THR A 50 -10.52 -9.96 -8.11
N CYS A 51 -11.65 -9.54 -8.68
CA CYS A 51 -12.00 -8.12 -8.76
C CYS A 51 -12.10 -7.47 -7.38
N GLN A 52 -12.48 -8.21 -6.34
CA GLN A 52 -12.52 -7.68 -4.98
C GLN A 52 -11.11 -7.40 -4.45
N ASP A 53 -10.15 -8.31 -4.68
CA ASP A 53 -8.76 -8.07 -4.26
C ASP A 53 -8.17 -6.83 -4.96
N ALA A 54 -8.51 -6.63 -6.23
CA ALA A 54 -8.09 -5.44 -6.97
C ALA A 54 -8.71 -4.15 -6.40
N ALA A 55 -9.98 -4.19 -5.99
CA ALA A 55 -10.65 -3.05 -5.35
C ALA A 55 -10.02 -2.73 -3.99
N ASP A 56 -9.77 -3.76 -3.17
CA ASP A 56 -9.15 -3.60 -1.84
C ASP A 56 -7.72 -3.03 -1.94
N VAL A 57 -6.95 -3.49 -2.94
CA VAL A 57 -5.61 -2.94 -3.24
C VAL A 57 -5.70 -1.51 -3.76
N ALA A 58 -6.66 -1.19 -4.62
CA ALA A 58 -6.85 0.18 -5.12
C ALA A 58 -7.17 1.16 -3.98
N GLU A 59 -8.03 0.75 -3.05
CA GLU A 59 -8.33 1.54 -1.85
C GLU A 59 -7.09 1.74 -0.98
N ALA A 60 -6.31 0.67 -0.75
CA ALA A 60 -5.04 0.75 -0.02
C ALA A 60 -4.07 1.77 -0.67
N VAL A 61 -3.91 1.73 -1.99
CA VAL A 61 -3.04 2.67 -2.73
C VAL A 61 -3.52 4.11 -2.58
N VAL A 62 -4.83 4.36 -2.61
CA VAL A 62 -5.39 5.70 -2.39
C VAL A 62 -5.13 6.19 -0.96
N ASN A 63 -5.25 5.32 0.04
CA ASN A 63 -4.98 5.65 1.43
C ASN A 63 -3.49 5.94 1.68
N ILE A 64 -2.59 5.15 1.07
CA ILE A 64 -1.13 5.39 1.09
C ILE A 64 -0.80 6.74 0.47
N ARG A 65 -1.36 7.04 -0.71
CA ARG A 65 -1.18 8.34 -1.36
C ARG A 65 -1.68 9.47 -0.47
N THR A 66 -2.85 9.32 0.14
CA THR A 66 -3.43 10.35 1.01
C THR A 66 -2.57 10.60 2.25
N TYR A 67 -1.97 9.55 2.83
CA TYR A 67 -1.07 9.65 3.97
C TYR A 67 0.22 10.41 3.62
N PHE A 68 0.91 10.03 2.53
CA PHE A 68 2.19 10.63 2.16
C PHE A 68 2.07 11.95 1.39
N MET A 69 0.96 12.14 0.68
CA MET A 69 0.65 13.32 -0.12
C MET A 69 -0.72 13.86 0.27
N PRO A 70 -0.85 14.44 1.48
CA PRO A 70 -2.08 15.14 1.84
C PRO A 70 -2.34 16.23 0.79
N LYS A 71 -3.62 16.46 0.45
CA LYS A 71 -4.02 17.53 -0.48
C LYS A 71 -3.25 18.79 -0.10
N ARG A 72 -2.43 19.32 -1.03
CA ARG A 72 -1.77 20.61 -0.82
C ARG A 72 -2.84 21.58 -0.35
N ALA A 73 -2.64 22.18 0.82
CA ALA A 73 -3.44 23.35 1.18
C ALA A 73 -3.37 24.28 -0.03
N LYS A 74 -4.53 24.70 -0.56
CA LYS A 74 -4.57 25.68 -1.64
C LYS A 74 -3.64 26.81 -1.20
N GLN A 75 -2.52 27.01 -1.88
CA GLN A 75 -1.67 28.16 -1.65
C GLN A 75 -2.61 29.35 -1.76
N LYS A 76 -2.85 30.03 -0.64
CA LYS A 76 -3.52 31.32 -0.64
C LYS A 76 -2.52 32.25 -1.33
N PHE A 77 -2.69 32.43 -2.63
CA PHE A 77 -2.19 33.59 -3.34
C PHE A 77 -3.17 34.73 -3.08
#